data_AF-A0A0C2ZUJ7-F1
#
_entry.id   AF-A0A0C2ZUJ7-F1
#
_cell.length_a   1.000
_cell.length_b   1.000
_cell.length_c   1.000
_cell.angle_alpha   90.00
_cell.angle_beta   90.00
_cell.angle_gamma   90.00
#
_symmetry.space_group_name_H-M   'P 1'
#
loop_
_entity.id
_entity.type
_entity.pdbx_description
1 polymer ?
#
loop_
_entity_poly.entity_id
_entity_poly.type
_entity_poly.pdbx_seq_one_letter_code
_entity_poly.pdbx_strand_id
1 'polypeptide(L)' 'LPQLLIRNGLFPAAPFQPCIVVSVELLAFYRALFERSCDAINALASALHTHYN' A
#
# COMPACT_ATOMS: atom_id res chain seq x y z
N LEU A 1 23.35 13.26 -15.69
CA LEU A 1 22.81 11.94 -15.31
C LEU A 1 22.01 11.95 -13.99
N PRO A 2 22.54 12.44 -12.85
CA PRO A 2 21.89 12.29 -11.54
C PRO A 2 20.51 12.94 -11.45
N GLN A 3 20.36 14.13 -12.05
CA GLN A 3 19.09 14.88 -12.03
C GLN A 3 17.98 14.22 -12.86
N LEU A 4 18.32 13.44 -13.89
CA LEU A 4 17.34 12.71 -14.69
C LEU A 4 16.75 11.53 -13.88
N LEU A 5 17.56 10.87 -13.06
CA LEU A 5 17.11 9.77 -12.20
C LEU A 5 16.16 10.29 -11.10
N ILE A 6 16.53 11.38 -10.43
CA ILE A 6 15.70 12.02 -9.39
C ILE A 6 14.35 12.45 -9.97
N ARG A 7 14.34 13.01 -11.19
CA ARG A 7 13.11 13.40 -11.89
C ARG A 7 12.17 12.22 -12.17
N ASN A 8 12.71 11.01 -12.30
CA ASN A 8 11.94 9.77 -12.51
C ASN A 8 11.69 8.99 -11.20
N GLY A 9 11.91 9.61 -10.03
CA GLY A 9 11.69 8.97 -8.72
C GLY A 9 12.78 7.97 -8.31
N LEU A 10 13.89 7.92 -9.05
CA LEU A 10 15.03 7.06 -8.73
C LEU A 10 16.06 7.86 -7.93
N PHE A 11 16.22 7.50 -6.66
CA PHE A 11 17.28 8.05 -5.82
C PHE A 11 18.59 7.32 -6.12
N PRO A 12 19.71 8.04 -6.37
CA PRO A 12 21.01 7.39 -6.51
C PRO A 12 21.39 6.76 -5.16
N ALA A 13 21.11 5.46 -5.02
CA ALA A 13 21.49 4.69 -3.85
C ALA A 13 23.01 4.45 -3.87
N ALA A 14 23.65 4.60 -2.72
CA ALA A 14 25.04 4.17 -2.56
C ALA A 14 25.15 2.67 -2.89
N PRO A 15 26.21 2.23 -3.59
CA PRO A 15 26.32 0.88 -4.17
C PRO A 15 26.36 -0.29 -3.16
N PHE A 16 26.27 -0.02 -1.85
CA PHE A 16 26.45 -1.00 -0.78
C PHE A 16 25.20 -1.30 0.07
N GLN A 17 24.05 -0.67 -0.20
CA GLN A 17 22.81 -0.96 0.54
C GLN A 17 21.67 -1.34 -0.41
N PRO A 18 20.89 -2.40 -0.09
CA PRO A 18 19.69 -2.71 -0.85
C PRO A 18 18.68 -1.57 -0.68
N CYS A 19 18.49 -0.80 -1.74
CA CYS A 19 17.42 0.18 -1.80
C CYS A 19 16.13 -0.56 -2.17
N ILE A 20 15.28 -0.84 -1.18
CA ILE A 20 13.91 -1.28 -1.46
C ILE A 20 13.15 -0.05 -1.94
N VAL A 21 13.03 0.10 -3.26
CA VAL A 21 12.16 1.12 -3.85
C VAL A 21 10.76 0.51 -3.99
N VAL A 22 9.86 0.92 -3.10
CA VAL A 22 8.43 0.58 -3.21
C VAL A 22 7.72 1.74 -3.89
N SER A 23 6.89 1.44 -4.89
CA SER A 23 6.04 2.46 -5.51
C SER A 23 5.04 3.01 -4.48
N VAL A 24 5.03 4.34 -4.32
CA VAL A 24 4.09 5.04 -3.42
C VAL A 24 2.65 4.86 -3.90
N GLU A 25 2.43 4.84 -5.21
CA GLU A 25 1.12 4.58 -5.81
C GLU A 25 0.63 3.16 -5.50
N LEU A 26 1.54 2.19 -5.57
CA LEU A 26 1.24 0.80 -5.19
C LEU A 26 0.86 0.70 -3.71
N LEU A 27 1.59 1.39 -2.84
CA LEU A 27 1.29 1.39 -1.40
C LEU A 27 -0.07 2.05 -1.12
N ALA A 28 -0.38 3.16 -1.79
CA ALA A 28 -1.67 3.83 -1.70
C ALA A 28 -2.82 2.94 -2.18
N PHE A 29 -2.62 2.22 -3.30
CA PHE A 29 -3.58 1.24 -3.80
C PHE A 29 -3.83 0.11 -2.79
N TYR A 30 -2.77 -0.49 -2.25
CA TYR A 30 -2.90 -1.55 -1.24
C TYR A 30 -3.60 -1.06 0.03
N ARG A 31 -3.34 0.17 0.46
CA ARG A 31 -4.02 0.76 1.62
C ARG A 31 -5.52 0.88 1.40
N ALA A 32 -5.94 1.45 0.27
CA ALA A 32 -7.36 1.59 -0.07
C ALA A 32 -8.06 0.23 -0.22
N LEU A 33 -7.37 -0.76 -0.78
CA LEU A 33 -7.88 -2.13 -0.86
C LEU A 33 -8.07 -2.75 0.53
N PHE A 34 -7.09 -2.55 1.41
CA PHE A 34 -7.13 -3.07 2.77
C PHE A 34 -8.28 -2.47 3.57
N GLU A 35 -8.43 -1.14 3.55
CA GLU A 35 -9.52 -0.42 4.22
C GLU A 35 -10.89 -0.95 3.78
N ARG A 36 -11.13 -1.04 2.46
CA ARG A 36 -12.38 -1.58 1.92
C ARG A 36 -12.62 -3.04 2.30
N SER A 37 -11.57 -3.86 2.38
CA SER A 37 -11.69 -5.25 2.79
C SER A 37 -12.08 -5.39 4.26
N CYS A 38 -11.52 -4.54 5.13
CA CYS A 38 -11.89 -4.47 6.55
C CYS A 38 -13.35 -4.05 6.71
N ASP A 39 -13.79 -3.03 5.98
CA ASP A 39 -15.19 -2.57 6.01
C ASP A 39 -16.15 -3.71 5.62
N ALA A 40 -15.82 -4.47 4.57
CA ALA A 40 -16.63 -5.61 4.14
C ALA A 40 -16.68 -6.73 5.21
N ILE A 41 -15.54 -7.07 5.83
CA ILE A 41 -15.48 -8.08 6.89
C ILE A 41 -16.27 -7.62 8.12
N ASN A 42 -16.13 -6.35 8.51
CA ASN A 42 -16.85 -5.79 9.65
C ASN A 42 -18.37 -5.75 9.39
N ALA A 43 -18.80 -5.38 8.18
CA ALA A 43 -20.19 -5.42 7.79
C ALA A 43 -20.75 -6.85 7.82
N LEU A 44 -19.98 -7.83 7.32
CA LEU A 44 -20.36 -9.25 7.39
C LEU A 44 -20.50 -9.74 8.83
N ALA A 45 -19.51 -9.45 9.68
CA ALA A 45 -19.54 -9.82 11.09
C ALA A 45 -20.74 -9.20 11.82
N SER A 46 -21.03 -7.92 11.56
CA SER A 46 -22.21 -7.24 12.09
C SER A 46 -23.51 -7.91 11.62
N ALA A 47 -23.62 -8.23 10.33
CA ALA A 47 -24.81 -8.91 9.81
C ALA A 47 -25.00 -10.29 10.46
N LEU A 48 -23.94 -11.07 10.59
CA LEU A 48 -23.99 -12.37 11.28
C LEU A 48 -24.42 -12.21 12.74
N HIS A 49 -23.88 -11.22 13.46
CA HIS A 49 -24.29 -10.94 14.83
C HIS A 49 -25.77 -10.56 14.91
N THR A 50 -26.31 -9.80 13.96
CA THR A 50 -27.74 -9.45 13.93
C THR A 50 -28.64 -10.65 13.62
N HIS A 51 -28.18 -11.62 12.82
CA HIS A 51 -29.00 -12.75 12.39
C HIS A 51 -28.91 -13.97 13.31
N TYR A 52 -27.82 -14.11 14.08
CA TYR A 52 -27.53 -15.32 14.85
C TYR A 52 -27.39 -15.12 16.37
N ASN A 53 -27.46 -13.87 16.87
CA ASN A 53 -27.65 -13.59 18.29
C ASN A 53 -29.09 -13.14 18.55
#